data_AF-A0A139QT87-F1
#
_entry.id   AF-A0A139QT87-F1
#
_cell.length_a   1.000
_cell.length_b   1.000
_cell.length_c   1.000
_cell.angle_alpha   90.00
_cell.angle_beta   90.00
_cell.angle_gamma   90.00
#
_symmetry.space_group_name_H-M   'P 1'
#
loop_
_entity.id
_entity.type
_entity.pdbx_description
1 polymer ?
#
loop_
_entity_poly.entity_id
_entity_poly.type
_entity_poly.pdbx_seq_one_letter_code
_entity_poly.pdbx_strand_id
1 'polypeptide(L)'
;MLTEHQLISELAQIAEASEVVGQRTRNIYLGAGWFNEDQQNILMQGYQALKANPTINDIYVPLLNQYGGQVIEADGDFEPDFEWGTMTYKADITAMNNADLIVAFIDAADPDSGTAFEVGYMTASNKPAILVTVGDRNEHPVNLMLSYGAVSNVDLATEGFAALEKFDFTNIAMKKWTGAIL
;
A
#
# COMPACT_ATOMS: atom_id res chain seq x y z
N MET A 1 -8.28 -7.75 -15.21
CA MET A 1 -8.48 -7.02 -13.94
C MET A 1 -9.67 -7.64 -13.21
N LEU A 2 -9.58 -7.84 -11.90
CA LEU A 2 -10.69 -8.29 -11.05
C LEU A 2 -11.65 -7.12 -10.76
N THR A 3 -12.92 -7.44 -10.48
CA THR A 3 -13.84 -6.45 -9.87
C THR A 3 -13.41 -6.14 -8.43
N GLU A 4 -13.80 -5.00 -7.86
CA GLU A 4 -13.48 -4.64 -6.47
C GLU A 4 -13.98 -5.71 -5.48
N HIS A 5 -15.17 -6.28 -5.68
CA HIS A 5 -15.67 -7.39 -4.85
C HIS A 5 -14.83 -8.67 -4.94
N GLN A 6 -14.37 -9.03 -6.14
CA GLN A 6 -13.49 -10.18 -6.33
C GLN A 6 -12.14 -9.94 -5.64
N LEU A 7 -11.58 -8.74 -5.81
CA LEU A 7 -10.33 -8.35 -5.17
C LEU A 7 -10.45 -8.32 -3.64
N ILE A 8 -11.56 -7.82 -3.10
CA ILE A 8 -11.86 -7.88 -1.65
C ILE A 8 -11.89 -9.33 -1.17
N SER A 9 -12.50 -10.24 -1.92
CA SER A 9 -12.53 -11.66 -1.56
C SER A 9 -11.13 -12.26 -1.51
N GLU A 10 -10.26 -11.98 -2.49
CA GLU A 10 -8.86 -12.43 -2.50
C GLU A 10 -8.09 -11.86 -1.30
N LEU A 11 -8.22 -10.55 -1.04
CA LEU A 11 -7.57 -9.89 0.09
C LEU A 11 -8.06 -10.42 1.44
N ALA A 12 -9.36 -10.72 1.58
CA ALA A 12 -9.91 -11.32 2.79
C ALA A 12 -9.31 -12.72 3.04
N GLN A 13 -9.16 -13.54 2.00
CA GLN A 13 -8.50 -14.84 2.12
C GLN A 13 -7.04 -14.71 2.55
N ILE A 14 -6.30 -13.74 2.01
CA ILE A 14 -4.92 -13.44 2.46
C ILE A 14 -4.89 -13.02 3.94
N ALA A 15 -5.88 -12.25 4.38
CA ALA A 15 -5.99 -11.81 5.77
C ALA A 15 -6.13 -13.01 6.74
N GLU A 16 -6.92 -14.01 6.35
CA GLU A 16 -7.22 -15.22 7.14
C GLU A 16 -6.11 -16.28 7.09
N ALA A 17 -5.36 -16.39 5.99
CA ALA A 17 -4.46 -17.52 5.71
C ALA A 17 -3.16 -17.58 6.54
N SER A 18 -2.87 -16.61 7.41
CA SER A 18 -1.59 -16.55 8.15
C SER A 18 -1.79 -16.49 9.66
N GLU A 19 -1.29 -17.52 10.35
CA GLU A 19 -1.15 -17.51 11.82
C GLU A 19 -0.03 -16.54 12.22
N VAL A 20 -0.32 -15.65 13.17
CA VAL A 20 0.66 -14.67 13.61
C VAL A 20 1.66 -15.32 14.56
N VAL A 21 2.90 -15.49 14.09
CA VAL A 21 4.00 -16.07 14.86
C VAL A 21 5.08 -15.02 15.09
N GLY A 22 5.02 -14.29 16.21
CA GLY A 22 6.07 -13.35 16.60
C GLY A 22 5.64 -12.27 17.60
N GLN A 23 6.62 -11.61 18.22
CA GLN A 23 6.39 -10.41 19.02
C GLN A 23 6.10 -9.26 18.04
N ARG A 24 4.81 -8.97 17.89
CA ARG A 24 4.25 -7.98 16.97
C ARG A 24 4.68 -6.56 17.35
N THR A 25 5.27 -5.77 16.43
CA THR A 25 5.88 -4.47 16.80
C THR A 25 5.46 -3.26 15.97
N ARG A 26 4.95 -3.43 14.74
CA ARG A 26 4.54 -2.31 13.88
C ARG A 26 3.18 -2.47 13.22
N ASN A 27 2.38 -1.41 13.24
CA ASN A 27 1.14 -1.28 12.49
C ASN A 27 1.41 -0.57 11.17
N ILE A 28 0.93 -1.14 10.07
CA ILE A 28 1.15 -0.62 8.72
C ILE A 28 -0.15 -0.09 8.14
N TYR A 29 -0.08 1.09 7.53
CA TYR A 29 -1.04 1.50 6.51
C TYR A 29 -0.51 1.05 5.14
N LEU A 30 -1.28 0.22 4.43
CA LEU A 30 -0.92 -0.26 3.09
C LEU A 30 -1.56 0.66 2.06
N GLY A 31 -0.75 1.58 1.50
CA GLY A 31 -1.18 2.46 0.41
C GLY A 31 -0.92 1.79 -0.93
N ALA A 32 -1.95 1.63 -1.75
CA ALA A 32 -1.84 1.07 -3.09
C ALA A 32 -3.07 1.45 -3.91
N GLY A 33 -2.89 1.74 -5.19
CA GLY A 33 -4.00 1.73 -6.14
C GLY A 33 -4.46 0.29 -6.46
N TRP A 34 -5.63 0.16 -7.06
CA TRP A 34 -6.18 -1.12 -7.55
C TRP A 34 -6.94 -0.97 -8.88
N PHE A 35 -6.60 0.08 -9.64
CA PHE A 35 -7.36 0.55 -10.81
C PHE A 35 -6.87 -0.04 -12.14
N ASN A 36 -5.76 -0.77 -12.12
CA ASN A 36 -5.23 -1.51 -13.25
C ASN A 36 -4.69 -2.89 -12.80
N GLU A 37 -4.31 -3.77 -13.73
CA GLU A 37 -3.87 -5.13 -13.41
C GLU A 37 -2.58 -5.16 -12.59
N ASP A 38 -1.61 -4.30 -12.90
CA ASP A 38 -0.34 -4.25 -12.18
C ASP A 38 -0.53 -3.76 -10.75
N GLN A 39 -1.40 -2.77 -10.55
CA GLN A 39 -1.82 -2.25 -9.24
C GLN A 39 -2.55 -3.33 -8.41
N GLN A 40 -3.47 -4.09 -8.99
CA GLN A 40 -4.11 -5.20 -8.26
C GLN A 40 -3.11 -6.30 -7.91
N ASN A 41 -2.23 -6.67 -8.85
CA ASN A 41 -1.24 -7.71 -8.65
C ASN A 41 -0.22 -7.34 -7.56
N ILE A 42 0.27 -6.10 -7.57
CA ILE A 42 1.23 -5.62 -6.57
C ILE A 42 0.57 -5.50 -5.19
N LEU A 43 -0.70 -5.08 -5.11
CA LEU A 43 -1.47 -5.04 -3.87
C LEU A 43 -1.61 -6.44 -3.27
N MET A 44 -2.08 -7.42 -4.04
CA MET A 44 -2.29 -8.79 -3.52
C MET A 44 -0.99 -9.45 -3.08
N GLN A 45 0.03 -9.47 -3.94
CA GLN A 45 1.30 -10.11 -3.63
C GLN A 45 2.07 -9.36 -2.54
N GLY A 46 2.00 -8.03 -2.55
CA GLY A 46 2.56 -7.17 -1.53
C GLY A 46 1.93 -7.41 -0.17
N TYR A 47 0.60 -7.48 -0.10
CA TYR A 47 -0.12 -7.77 1.13
C TYR A 47 0.24 -9.16 1.68
N GLN A 48 0.31 -10.17 0.81
CA GLN A 48 0.73 -11.52 1.21
C GLN A 48 2.15 -11.55 1.77
N ALA A 49 3.10 -10.85 1.14
CA ALA A 49 4.48 -10.77 1.60
C ALA A 49 4.62 -10.03 2.94
N LEU A 50 3.87 -8.93 3.12
CA LEU A 50 3.83 -8.21 4.40
C LEU A 50 3.21 -9.06 5.52
N LYS A 51 2.17 -9.85 5.22
CA LYS A 51 1.56 -10.78 6.18
C LYS A 51 2.51 -11.87 6.68
N ALA A 52 3.47 -12.28 5.85
CA ALA A 52 4.49 -13.27 6.20
C ALA A 52 5.65 -12.69 7.04
N ASN A 53 5.71 -11.36 7.20
CA ASN A 53 6.81 -10.71 7.92
C ASN A 53 6.60 -10.75 9.44
N PRO A 54 7.57 -11.24 10.24
CA PRO A 54 7.42 -11.40 11.69
C PRO A 54 7.48 -10.09 12.50
N THR A 55 7.86 -8.97 11.89
CA THR A 55 7.95 -7.66 12.56
C THR A 55 6.64 -6.87 12.49
N ILE A 56 5.66 -7.32 11.70
CA ILE A 56 4.39 -6.64 11.51
C ILE A 56 3.35 -7.16 12.52
N ASN A 57 2.64 -6.24 13.16
CA ASN A 57 1.51 -6.52 14.05
C ASN A 57 0.19 -6.61 13.31
N ASP A 58 -0.10 -5.57 12.52
CA ASP A 58 -1.36 -5.36 11.87
C ASP A 58 -1.15 -4.55 10.58
N ILE A 59 -2.05 -4.74 9.61
CA ILE A 59 -2.00 -4.09 8.30
C ILE A 59 -3.40 -3.60 7.98
N TYR A 60 -3.55 -2.28 7.87
CA TYR A 60 -4.76 -1.68 7.35
C TYR A 60 -4.71 -1.63 5.82
N VAL A 61 -5.72 -2.22 5.18
CA VAL A 61 -5.90 -2.20 3.72
C VAL A 61 -7.16 -1.38 3.40
N PRO A 62 -7.06 -0.21 2.74
CA PRO A 62 -8.19 0.68 2.50
C PRO A 62 -9.39 0.00 1.80
N LEU A 63 -9.12 -0.83 0.80
CA LEU A 63 -10.17 -1.53 0.05
C LEU A 63 -10.98 -2.51 0.92
N LEU A 64 -10.40 -3.06 2.00
CA LEU A 64 -11.12 -3.91 2.96
C LEU A 64 -11.95 -3.13 3.99
N ASN A 65 -11.85 -1.80 4.01
CA ASN A 65 -12.39 -0.93 5.06
C ASN A 65 -13.28 0.21 4.52
N GLN A 66 -13.81 0.06 3.31
CA GLN A 66 -14.73 1.03 2.72
C GLN A 66 -15.99 1.23 3.58
N TYR A 67 -16.48 2.47 3.68
CA TYR A 67 -17.64 2.77 4.51
C TYR A 67 -18.88 1.99 4.05
N GLY A 68 -19.52 1.29 5.00
CA GLY A 68 -20.69 0.44 4.71
C GLY A 68 -20.39 -0.78 3.83
N GLY A 69 -19.10 -1.10 3.59
CA GLY A 69 -18.69 -2.15 2.66
C GLY A 69 -19.06 -1.86 1.20
N GLN A 70 -19.35 -0.60 0.86
CA GLN A 70 -19.72 -0.17 -0.49
C GLN A 70 -18.48 0.21 -1.30
N VAL A 71 -18.44 -0.24 -2.55
CA VAL A 71 -17.28 -0.20 -3.46
C VAL A 71 -17.74 0.29 -4.83
N ILE A 72 -16.85 0.92 -5.59
CA ILE A 72 -17.17 1.53 -6.88
C ILE A 72 -16.83 0.54 -7.98
N GLU A 73 -17.85 0.04 -8.67
CA GLU A 73 -17.67 -0.89 -9.79
C GLU A 73 -18.16 -0.22 -11.08
N ALA A 74 -17.47 -0.45 -12.19
CA ALA A 74 -17.84 0.15 -13.47
C ALA A 74 -19.25 -0.26 -13.95
N ASP A 75 -19.73 -1.43 -13.50
CA ASP A 75 -21.05 -1.99 -13.80
C ASP A 75 -21.94 -2.14 -12.54
N GLY A 76 -21.58 -1.47 -11.43
CA GLY A 76 -22.33 -1.50 -10.18
C GLY A 76 -23.44 -0.45 -10.09
N ASP A 77 -24.42 -0.70 -9.21
CA ASP A 77 -25.52 0.23 -8.92
C ASP A 77 -25.20 1.23 -7.79
N PHE A 78 -24.00 1.14 -7.19
CA PHE A 78 -23.59 2.02 -6.10
C PHE A 78 -23.06 3.35 -6.64
N GLU A 79 -23.73 4.43 -6.25
CA GLU A 79 -23.34 5.80 -6.58
C GLU A 79 -22.79 6.49 -5.31
N PRO A 80 -21.48 6.80 -5.25
CA PRO A 80 -20.87 7.48 -4.12
C PRO A 80 -21.53 8.82 -3.83
N ASP A 81 -22.00 9.00 -2.58
CA ASP A 81 -22.54 10.26 -2.12
C ASP A 81 -21.58 11.01 -1.17
N PHE A 82 -22.02 12.17 -0.68
CA PHE A 82 -21.23 12.99 0.22
C PHE A 82 -20.93 12.28 1.55
N GLU A 83 -21.86 11.48 2.07
CA GLU A 83 -21.67 10.77 3.34
C GLU A 83 -20.59 9.70 3.16
N TRP A 84 -20.75 8.83 2.16
CA TRP A 84 -19.78 7.78 1.88
C TRP A 84 -18.39 8.35 1.64
N GLY A 85 -18.27 9.36 0.76
CA GLY A 85 -16.97 9.97 0.46
C GLY A 85 -16.30 10.59 1.70
N THR A 86 -17.09 11.24 2.56
CA THR A 86 -16.58 11.82 3.81
C THR A 86 -16.14 10.75 4.81
N MET A 87 -16.91 9.66 4.93
CA MET A 87 -16.66 8.64 5.93
C MET A 87 -15.51 7.71 5.53
N THR A 88 -15.42 7.30 4.26
CA THR A 88 -14.27 6.56 3.72
C THR A 88 -12.98 7.37 3.89
N TYR A 89 -12.97 8.64 3.46
CA TYR A 89 -11.82 9.52 3.62
C TYR A 89 -11.38 9.64 5.09
N LYS A 90 -12.32 9.85 6.02
CA LYS A 90 -12.00 9.95 7.45
C LYS A 90 -11.50 8.63 8.03
N ALA A 91 -11.99 7.49 7.54
CA ALA A 91 -11.50 6.19 7.96
C ALA A 91 -10.02 6.03 7.60
N ASP A 92 -9.65 6.38 6.37
CA ASP A 92 -8.25 6.28 5.89
C ASP A 92 -7.33 7.26 6.61
N ILE A 93 -7.76 8.51 6.83
CA ILE A 93 -7.02 9.46 7.69
C ILE A 93 -6.83 8.91 9.11
N THR A 94 -7.86 8.29 9.68
CA THR A 94 -7.79 7.69 11.02
C THR A 94 -6.83 6.50 11.05
N ALA A 95 -6.86 5.64 10.04
CA ALA A 95 -5.97 4.51 9.90
C ALA A 95 -4.51 4.96 9.76
N MET A 96 -4.23 5.95 8.90
CA MET A 96 -2.91 6.60 8.79
C MET A 96 -2.46 7.18 10.13
N ASN A 97 -3.35 7.82 10.91
CA ASN A 97 -3.04 8.34 12.24
C ASN A 97 -2.73 7.25 13.28
N ASN A 98 -3.29 6.04 13.13
CA ASN A 98 -3.05 4.91 14.03
C ASN A 98 -1.89 4.00 13.61
N ALA A 99 -1.50 4.02 12.33
CA ALA A 99 -0.37 3.24 11.83
C ALA A 99 0.98 3.82 12.31
N ASP A 100 2.00 2.98 12.43
CA ASP A 100 3.36 3.43 12.73
C ASP A 100 4.06 3.96 11.47
N LEU A 101 3.74 3.39 10.31
CA LEU A 101 4.37 3.68 9.02
C LEU A 101 3.44 3.36 7.85
N ILE A 102 3.79 3.85 6.67
CA ILE A 102 3.15 3.49 5.40
C ILE A 102 4.08 2.63 4.57
N VAL A 103 3.53 1.55 4.00
CA VAL A 103 4.14 0.85 2.87
C VAL A 103 3.31 1.20 1.64
N ALA A 104 3.91 1.99 0.75
CA ALA A 104 3.25 2.52 -0.44
C ALA A 104 3.69 1.75 -1.69
N PHE A 105 2.76 1.05 -2.31
CA PHE A 105 2.95 0.31 -3.53
C PHE A 105 2.62 1.18 -4.73
N ILE A 106 3.61 1.44 -5.58
CA ILE A 106 3.52 2.31 -6.76
C ILE A 106 3.81 1.49 -8.02
N ASP A 107 2.87 1.54 -8.96
CA ASP A 107 3.13 1.23 -10.35
C ASP A 107 3.94 2.38 -10.96
N ALA A 108 5.16 2.10 -11.43
CA ALA A 108 6.02 3.13 -12.02
C ALA A 108 5.39 3.77 -13.27
N ALA A 109 4.65 2.99 -14.07
CA ALA A 109 4.02 3.43 -15.31
C ALA A 109 2.76 4.26 -15.05
N ASP A 110 2.05 3.97 -13.96
CA ASP A 110 0.79 4.63 -13.57
C ASP A 110 0.73 4.90 -12.04
N PRO A 111 1.50 5.88 -11.53
CA PRO A 111 1.50 6.20 -10.11
C PRO A 111 0.15 6.76 -9.64
N ASP A 112 -0.45 6.11 -8.64
CA ASP A 112 -1.71 6.57 -8.06
C ASP A 112 -1.55 7.86 -7.23
N SER A 113 -2.32 8.88 -7.59
CA SER A 113 -2.37 10.17 -6.89
C SER A 113 -2.93 10.07 -5.47
N GLY A 114 -3.84 9.12 -5.19
CA GLY A 114 -4.36 8.84 -3.86
C GLY A 114 -3.25 8.35 -2.94
N THR A 115 -2.54 7.31 -3.37
CA THR A 115 -1.36 6.76 -2.69
C THR A 115 -0.28 7.84 -2.50
N ALA A 116 -0.09 8.74 -3.47
CA ALA A 116 0.85 9.85 -3.32
C ALA A 116 0.44 10.87 -2.24
N PHE A 117 -0.85 11.17 -2.13
CA PHE A 117 -1.39 12.00 -1.04
C PHE A 117 -1.13 11.35 0.32
N GLU A 118 -1.36 10.05 0.45
CA GLU A 118 -1.16 9.29 1.68
C GLU A 118 0.31 9.29 2.12
N VAL A 119 1.25 9.08 1.18
CA VAL A 119 2.69 9.21 1.45
C VAL A 119 3.03 10.61 1.95
N GLY A 120 2.52 11.65 1.30
CA GLY A 120 2.69 13.04 1.74
C GLY A 120 2.15 13.29 3.15
N TYR A 121 0.95 12.80 3.45
CA TYR A 121 0.32 12.93 4.77
C TYR A 121 1.14 12.25 5.86
N MET A 122 1.59 11.01 5.61
CA MET A 122 2.35 10.21 6.57
C MET A 122 3.73 10.82 6.85
N THR A 123 4.45 11.21 5.79
CA THR A 123 5.77 11.83 5.92
C THR A 123 5.70 13.18 6.64
N ALA A 124 4.72 14.03 6.33
CA ALA A 124 4.47 15.28 7.04
C ALA A 124 4.10 15.07 8.53
N SER A 125 3.51 13.91 8.85
CA SER A 125 3.17 13.48 10.20
C SER A 125 4.33 12.81 10.94
N ASN A 126 5.56 12.87 10.40
CA ASN A 126 6.76 12.21 10.92
C ASN A 126 6.67 10.68 11.00
N LYS A 127 5.85 10.07 10.14
CA LYS A 127 5.76 8.62 10.02
C LYS A 127 6.55 8.18 8.79
N PRO A 128 7.44 7.17 8.91
CA PRO A 128 8.27 6.76 7.80
C PRO A 128 7.42 6.17 6.68
N ALA A 129 7.82 6.45 5.45
CA ALA A 129 7.26 5.85 4.24
C ALA A 129 8.27 4.89 3.61
N ILE A 130 7.82 3.68 3.30
CA ILE A 130 8.55 2.69 2.51
C ILE A 130 7.91 2.65 1.14
N LEU A 131 8.68 2.98 0.09
CA LEU A 131 8.18 2.98 -1.27
C LEU A 131 8.53 1.65 -1.94
N VAL A 132 7.52 0.92 -2.37
CA VAL A 132 7.64 -0.34 -3.09
C VAL A 132 7.20 -0.08 -4.52
N THR A 133 8.04 -0.37 -5.51
CA THR A 133 7.71 -0.08 -6.92
C THR A 133 7.69 -1.33 -7.76
N VAL A 134 6.67 -1.46 -8.61
CA VAL A 134 6.64 -2.41 -9.75
C VAL A 134 6.90 -1.64 -11.05
N GLY A 135 7.45 -2.34 -12.04
CA GLY A 135 7.82 -1.76 -13.34
C GLY A 135 9.26 -1.23 -13.39
N ASP A 136 9.74 -0.93 -14.60
CA ASP A 136 11.09 -0.42 -14.81
C ASP A 136 11.15 1.09 -14.49
N ARG A 137 11.85 1.42 -13.40
CA ARG A 137 12.05 2.80 -12.92
C ARG A 137 12.90 3.68 -13.85
N ASN A 138 13.55 3.12 -14.87
CA ASN A 138 14.30 3.88 -15.88
C ASN A 138 13.44 4.18 -17.10
N GLU A 139 12.55 3.25 -17.48
CA GLU A 139 11.57 3.46 -18.55
C GLU A 139 10.45 4.39 -18.08
N HIS A 140 9.99 4.19 -16.84
CA HIS A 140 8.95 4.97 -16.20
C HIS A 140 9.51 5.62 -14.92
N PRO A 141 10.13 6.81 -15.03
CA PRO A 141 10.69 7.49 -13.87
C PRO A 141 9.59 7.91 -12.89
N VAL A 142 9.79 7.60 -11.61
CA VAL A 142 8.89 8.03 -10.53
C VAL A 142 9.25 9.45 -10.10
N ASN A 143 8.23 10.24 -9.75
CA ASN A 143 8.37 11.62 -9.35
C ASN A 143 9.30 11.78 -8.13
N LEU A 144 10.18 12.80 -8.17
CA LEU A 144 11.09 13.18 -7.08
C LEU A 144 10.44 13.13 -5.69
N MET A 145 9.22 13.65 -5.55
CA MET A 145 8.55 13.79 -4.26
C MET A 145 8.23 12.42 -3.62
N LEU A 146 7.94 11.40 -4.43
CA LEU A 146 7.77 10.03 -3.96
C LEU A 146 9.12 9.36 -3.72
N SER A 147 10.01 9.40 -4.72
CA SER A 147 11.31 8.72 -4.69
C SER A 147 12.20 9.16 -3.53
N TYR A 148 12.15 10.44 -3.15
CA TYR A 148 12.95 11.02 -2.07
C TYR A 148 12.14 11.34 -0.80
N GLY A 149 10.80 11.28 -0.87
CA GLY A 149 9.95 11.41 0.32
C GLY A 149 9.96 10.14 1.18
N ALA A 150 10.20 8.99 0.58
CA ALA A 150 10.35 7.72 1.29
C ALA A 150 11.73 7.59 1.96
N VAL A 151 11.76 7.00 3.16
CA VAL A 151 13.02 6.73 3.89
C VAL A 151 13.74 5.50 3.30
N SER A 152 12.99 4.55 2.73
CA SER A 152 13.52 3.31 2.17
C SER A 152 12.73 2.92 0.92
N ASN A 153 13.44 2.40 -0.08
CA ASN A 153 12.88 2.06 -1.39
C ASN A 153 13.13 0.59 -1.72
N VAL A 154 12.07 -0.15 -2.08
CA VAL A 154 12.12 -1.56 -2.53
C VAL A 154 11.77 -1.62 -4.00
N ASP A 155 12.68 -2.14 -4.81
CA ASP A 155 12.50 -2.34 -6.26
C ASP A 155 12.06 -3.77 -6.53
N LEU A 156 10.78 -3.99 -6.85
CA LEU A 156 10.30 -5.36 -7.09
C LEU A 156 10.88 -5.97 -8.37
N ALA A 157 11.32 -5.16 -9.34
CA ALA A 157 11.95 -5.68 -10.55
C ALA A 157 13.31 -6.35 -10.26
N THR A 158 14.01 -5.92 -9.20
CA THR A 158 15.33 -6.47 -8.84
C THR A 158 15.33 -7.32 -7.59
N GLU A 159 14.42 -7.07 -6.65
CA GLU A 159 14.42 -7.71 -5.33
C GLU A 159 13.26 -8.68 -5.12
N GLY A 160 12.16 -8.49 -5.84
CA GLY A 160 10.91 -9.22 -5.67
C GLY A 160 10.26 -9.05 -4.28
N PHE A 161 9.14 -9.74 -4.08
CA PHE A 161 8.34 -9.64 -2.85
C PHE A 161 9.03 -10.21 -1.60
N ALA A 162 10.00 -11.11 -1.77
CA ALA A 162 10.80 -11.66 -0.66
C ALA A 162 11.61 -10.58 0.09
N ALA A 163 11.81 -9.40 -0.51
CA ALA A 163 12.37 -8.25 0.17
C ALA A 163 11.46 -7.75 1.30
N LEU A 164 10.14 -7.79 1.11
CA LEU A 164 9.15 -7.35 2.11
C LEU A 164 9.02 -8.35 3.25
N GLU A 165 9.10 -9.65 2.98
CA GLU A 165 9.07 -10.69 4.02
C GLU A 165 10.24 -10.57 5.01
N LYS A 166 11.40 -10.10 4.52
CA LYS A 166 12.66 -9.98 5.28
C LYS A 166 12.92 -8.56 5.80
N PHE A 167 12.09 -7.60 5.41
CA PHE A 167 12.27 -6.20 5.78
C PHE A 167 12.12 -6.02 7.30
N ASP A 168 13.07 -5.37 7.96
CA ASP A 168 12.96 -5.08 9.39
C ASP A 168 12.19 -3.77 9.59
N PHE A 169 10.87 -3.87 9.82
CA PHE A 169 10.03 -2.70 10.09
C PHE A 169 10.27 -2.09 11.48
N THR A 170 11.00 -2.77 12.37
CA THR A 170 11.33 -2.25 13.71
C THR A 170 12.48 -1.25 13.67
N ASN A 171 13.42 -1.47 12.74
CA ASN A 171 14.62 -0.69 12.53
C ASN A 171 14.83 -0.41 11.03
N ILE A 172 14.10 0.59 10.52
CA ILE A 172 14.07 0.93 9.10
C ILE A 172 15.42 1.53 8.68
N ALA A 173 16.21 0.73 7.95
CA ALA A 173 17.41 1.21 7.30
C ALA A 173 17.07 2.08 6.09
N MET A 174 17.77 3.20 5.93
CA MET A 174 17.67 4.03 4.74
C MET A 174 18.12 3.22 3.52
N LYS A 175 17.26 3.18 2.50
CA LYS A 175 17.62 2.66 1.19
C LYS A 175 17.30 3.70 0.13
N LYS A 176 18.36 4.23 -0.48
CA LYS A 176 18.26 5.26 -1.51
C LYS A 176 17.47 4.78 -2.73
N TRP A 177 16.85 5.72 -3.43
CA TRP A 177 16.28 5.50 -4.75
C TRP A 177 17.35 5.01 -5.74
N THR A 178 16.97 4.06 -6.59
CA THR A 178 17.75 3.61 -7.74
C THR A 178 16.82 3.54 -8.95
N GLY A 179 17.12 4.34 -9.97
CA GLY A 179 16.30 4.51 -11.17
C GLY A 179 16.41 5.94 -11.70
N ALA A 180 15.71 6.23 -12.80
CA ALA A 180 15.53 7.59 -13.28
C ALA A 180 14.58 8.36 -12.33
N ILE A 181 14.59 9.69 -12.43
CA ILE A 181 13.78 10.60 -11.61
C ILE A 181 12.98 11.48 -12.55
N LEU A 182 11.68 11.65 -12.25
CA LEU A 182 10.78 12.56 -12.94
C LEU A 182 10.66 13.89 -12.19
#